data_AF-A0A1B7K846-F1
#
_entry.id   AF-A0A1B7K846-F1
#
_cell.length_a   1.000
_cell.length_b   1.000
_cell.length_c   1.000
_cell.angle_alpha   90.00
_cell.angle_beta   90.00
_cell.angle_gamma   90.00
#
_symmetry.space_group_name_H-M   'P 1'
#
loop_
_entity.id
_entity.type
_entity.pdbx_description
1 polymer ?
#
loop_
_entity_poly.entity_id
_entity_poly.type
_entity_poly.pdbx_seq_one_letter_code
_entity_poly.pdbx_strand_id
1 'polypeptide(L)'
;MLSQVQRFGGAMFTPVLLFPFAGIVVGISILLQNPTFVGEALTAPDSLFAQIVHVIGDGGWTVFRNMALVFAVGLPIGLANKAQARACLAVLVSFLAWNYFINVMGTTWGGFFGVDFSLEPTAGSGLTMIAGIKTLDTSIIGGIVISGIVTALHNRYFDKQMPVFLGIFQGSSFVVMVAFLVMIPCAWLTLLGWPKVQMGIESLQTFLRTAGSLGVWVYTFLERILIPTGLHHFVYGPFMFGPAAVEGGIQVYWANHLLEFSQTTTPLKTLFPEGGFGLFGNSKMFGTPGIALALYYTAAPENRKKSPGYLSLRY
;
A
#
# COMPACT_ATOMS: atom_id res chain seq x y z
N MET A 1 11.14 19.52 -13.71
CA MET A 1 10.26 18.33 -13.77
C MET A 1 11.00 17.06 -13.36
N LEU A 2 12.11 16.67 -14.03
CA LEU A 2 12.87 15.46 -13.67
C LEU A 2 13.33 15.42 -12.20
N SER A 3 13.87 16.52 -11.68
CA SER A 3 14.30 16.62 -10.28
C SER A 3 13.17 16.47 -9.26
N GLN A 4 11.95 16.94 -9.59
CA GLN A 4 10.78 16.77 -8.72
C GLN A 4 10.28 15.32 -8.73
N VAL A 5 10.29 14.68 -9.90
CA VAL A 5 9.95 13.25 -10.03
C VAL A 5 10.97 12.39 -9.28
N GLN A 6 12.26 12.67 -9.40
CA GLN A 6 13.32 11.99 -8.64
C GLN A 6 13.17 12.19 -7.13
N ARG A 7 12.89 13.42 -6.69
CA ARG A 7 12.67 13.72 -5.27
C ARG A 7 11.45 13.01 -4.71
N PHE A 8 10.35 12.98 -5.47
CA PHE A 8 9.14 12.26 -5.09
C PHE A 8 9.40 10.73 -5.03
N GLY A 9 10.06 10.17 -6.04
CA GLY A 9 10.46 8.75 -6.06
C GLY A 9 11.36 8.38 -4.89
N GLY A 10 12.32 9.25 -4.53
CA GLY A 10 13.17 9.07 -3.36
C GLY A 10 12.37 9.13 -2.04
N ALA A 11 11.41 10.04 -1.91
CA ALA A 11 10.56 10.11 -0.72
C ALA A 11 9.63 8.88 -0.58
N MET A 12 9.16 8.33 -1.69
CA MET A 12 8.36 7.10 -1.73
C MET A 12 9.16 5.85 -1.34
N PHE A 13 10.49 5.89 -1.45
CA PHE A 13 11.36 4.77 -1.07
C PHE A 13 11.43 4.58 0.45
N THR A 14 11.37 5.66 1.23
CA THR A 14 11.47 5.61 2.69
C THR A 14 10.49 4.62 3.35
N PRO A 15 9.17 4.64 3.07
CA PRO A 15 8.25 3.63 3.61
C PRO A 15 8.49 2.22 3.03
N VAL A 16 8.91 2.11 1.78
CA VAL A 16 9.14 0.82 1.08
C VAL A 16 10.30 0.04 1.70
N LEU A 17 11.28 0.70 2.30
CA LEU A 17 12.41 0.07 3.00
C LEU A 17 11.98 -0.89 4.12
N LEU A 18 10.77 -0.75 4.66
CA LEU A 18 10.24 -1.60 5.72
C LEU A 18 9.70 -2.94 5.18
N PHE A 19 9.47 -3.04 3.88
CA PHE A 19 8.73 -4.16 3.28
C PHE A 19 9.55 -5.45 3.16
N PRO A 20 10.87 -5.43 2.84
CA PRO A 20 11.64 -6.67 2.66
C PRO A 20 11.66 -7.55 3.91
N PHE A 21 11.95 -6.97 5.08
CA PHE A 21 11.97 -7.70 6.34
C PHE A 21 10.58 -8.27 6.67
N ALA A 22 9.54 -7.43 6.60
CA ALA A 22 8.16 -7.85 6.84
C ALA A 22 7.73 -8.98 5.89
N GLY A 23 8.07 -8.87 4.61
CA GLY A 23 7.77 -9.89 3.60
C GLY A 23 8.49 -11.22 3.84
N ILE A 24 9.76 -11.19 4.27
CA ILE A 24 10.52 -12.39 4.64
C ILE A 24 9.87 -13.08 5.86
N VAL A 25 9.54 -12.30 6.90
CA VAL A 25 8.88 -12.84 8.10
C VAL A 25 7.54 -13.49 7.75
N VAL A 26 6.69 -12.79 7.01
CA VAL A 26 5.39 -13.33 6.54
C VAL A 26 5.58 -14.58 5.69
N GLY A 27 6.51 -14.57 4.73
CA GLY A 27 6.76 -15.70 3.85
C GLY A 27 7.24 -16.95 4.60
N ILE A 28 8.19 -16.79 5.52
CA ILE A 28 8.68 -17.88 6.36
C ILE A 28 7.57 -18.37 7.29
N SER A 29 6.81 -17.48 7.92
CA SER A 29 5.71 -17.87 8.81
C SER A 29 4.62 -18.66 8.09
N ILE A 30 4.29 -18.30 6.84
CA ILE A 30 3.33 -19.07 6.02
C ILE A 30 3.88 -20.46 5.71
N LEU A 31 5.16 -20.57 5.34
CA LEU A 31 5.80 -21.86 5.07
C LEU A 31 5.80 -22.75 6.32
N LEU A 32 6.13 -22.19 7.49
CA LEU A 32 6.21 -22.93 8.74
C LEU A 32 4.84 -23.33 9.31
N GLN A 33 3.76 -22.70 8.87
CA GLN A 33 2.38 -23.11 9.21
C GLN A 33 1.83 -24.19 8.27
N ASN A 34 2.57 -24.58 7.23
CA ASN A 34 2.11 -25.57 6.27
C ASN A 34 2.33 -27.01 6.79
N PRO A 35 1.26 -27.81 6.99
CA PRO A 35 1.37 -29.17 7.54
C PRO A 35 2.14 -30.13 6.62
N THR A 36 2.12 -29.89 5.31
CA THR A 36 2.89 -30.71 4.35
C THR A 36 4.39 -30.49 4.50
N PHE A 37 4.82 -29.31 4.94
CA PHE A 37 6.24 -28.98 5.09
C PHE A 37 6.78 -29.28 6.50
N VAL A 38 6.01 -28.98 7.54
CA VAL A 38 6.46 -29.07 8.94
C VAL A 38 5.87 -30.28 9.69
N GLY A 39 4.76 -30.85 9.19
CA GLY A 39 4.06 -31.98 9.81
C GLY A 39 2.89 -31.55 10.69
N GLU A 40 1.81 -32.33 10.65
CA GLU A 40 0.53 -32.02 11.28
C GLU A 40 0.63 -31.75 12.79
N ALA A 41 1.46 -32.50 13.51
CA ALA A 41 1.62 -32.37 14.96
C ALA A 41 2.21 -30.99 15.38
N LEU A 42 3.09 -30.42 14.57
CA LEU A 42 3.70 -29.12 14.86
C LEU A 42 2.82 -27.96 14.40
N THR A 43 2.03 -28.15 13.34
CA THR A 43 1.12 -27.14 12.79
C THR A 43 -0.28 -27.18 13.40
N ALA A 44 -0.56 -28.12 14.31
CA ALA A 44 -1.82 -28.20 15.02
C ALA A 44 -2.07 -26.90 15.83
N PRO A 45 -3.29 -26.34 15.85
CA PRO A 45 -3.57 -25.04 16.50
C PRO A 45 -3.22 -24.99 18.01
N ASP A 46 -3.27 -26.13 18.68
CA ASP A 46 -2.92 -26.32 20.09
C ASP A 46 -1.41 -26.49 20.32
N SER A 47 -0.62 -26.69 19.27
CA SER A 47 0.84 -26.77 19.34
C SER A 47 1.44 -25.41 19.67
N LEU A 48 2.36 -25.41 20.65
CA LEU A 48 3.13 -24.22 21.01
C LEU A 48 3.93 -23.68 19.80
N PHE A 49 4.41 -24.56 18.92
CA PHE A 49 5.11 -24.16 17.71
C PHE A 49 4.21 -23.34 16.78
N ALA A 50 3.02 -23.86 16.44
CA ALA A 50 2.05 -23.17 15.61
C ALA A 50 1.66 -21.79 16.20
N GLN A 51 1.44 -21.72 17.50
CA GLN A 51 1.09 -20.47 18.19
C GLN A 51 2.22 -19.43 18.12
N ILE A 52 3.47 -19.84 18.35
CA ILE A 52 4.63 -18.93 18.24
C ILE A 52 4.78 -18.42 16.80
N VAL A 53 4.70 -19.31 15.80
CA VAL A 53 4.82 -18.93 14.39
C VAL A 53 3.67 -18.01 13.97
N HIS A 54 2.45 -18.26 14.45
CA HIS A 54 1.29 -17.41 14.23
C HIS A 54 1.51 -16.00 14.79
N VAL A 55 1.96 -15.86 16.05
CA VAL A 55 2.25 -14.56 16.66
C VAL A 55 3.31 -13.79 15.87
N ILE A 56 4.41 -14.44 15.47
CA ILE A 56 5.47 -13.82 14.66
C ILE A 56 4.92 -13.42 13.28
N GLY A 57 4.16 -14.30 12.64
CA GLY A 57 3.59 -14.06 11.31
C GLY A 57 2.62 -12.88 11.33
N ASP A 58 1.77 -12.80 12.35
CA ASP A 58 0.81 -11.71 12.53
C ASP A 58 1.53 -10.37 12.76
N GLY A 59 2.59 -10.38 13.59
CA GLY A 59 3.48 -9.23 13.75
C GLY A 59 4.14 -8.80 12.43
N GLY A 60 4.55 -9.75 11.58
CA GLY A 60 5.11 -9.51 10.25
C GLY A 60 4.16 -8.74 9.31
N TRP A 61 2.85 -8.88 9.49
CA TRP A 61 1.85 -8.17 8.68
C TRP A 61 1.68 -6.69 9.05
N THR A 62 2.28 -6.21 10.14
CA THR A 62 2.10 -4.84 10.67
C THR A 62 2.22 -3.75 9.61
N VAL A 63 3.29 -3.77 8.82
CA VAL A 63 3.56 -2.73 7.82
C VAL A 63 2.55 -2.80 6.67
N PHE A 64 2.16 -4.00 6.25
CA PHE A 64 1.19 -4.22 5.19
C PHE A 64 -0.23 -3.83 5.59
N ARG A 65 -0.62 -4.07 6.85
CA ARG A 65 -1.94 -3.67 7.39
C ARG A 65 -2.05 -2.16 7.63
N ASN A 66 -0.92 -1.47 7.77
CA ASN A 66 -0.87 -0.03 8.05
C ASN A 66 -0.28 0.78 6.90
N MET A 67 -0.29 0.26 5.66
CA MET A 67 0.39 0.88 4.53
C MET A 67 0.00 2.34 4.30
N ALA A 68 -1.29 2.68 4.35
CA ALA A 68 -1.74 4.06 4.16
C ALA A 68 -1.11 5.02 5.18
N LEU A 69 -1.01 4.59 6.45
CA LEU A 69 -0.40 5.37 7.53
C LEU A 69 1.13 5.45 7.36
N VAL A 70 1.77 4.33 7.06
CA VAL A 70 3.23 4.25 6.83
C VAL A 70 3.65 5.14 5.67
N PHE A 71 2.91 5.15 4.56
CA PHE A 71 3.17 6.04 3.43
C PHE A 71 2.87 7.50 3.75
N ALA A 72 1.75 7.79 4.44
CA ALA A 72 1.42 9.15 4.84
C ALA A 72 2.55 9.76 5.67
N VAL A 73 3.01 9.06 6.72
CA VAL A 73 4.04 9.55 7.66
C VAL A 73 5.45 9.45 7.06
N GLY A 74 5.72 8.50 6.17
CA GLY A 74 7.04 8.31 5.56
C GLY A 74 7.42 9.39 4.55
N LEU A 75 6.46 9.86 3.75
CA LEU A 75 6.72 10.81 2.67
C LEU A 75 7.34 12.17 3.11
N PRO A 76 6.94 12.82 4.23
CA PRO A 76 7.58 14.06 4.69
C PRO A 76 9.06 13.91 5.04
N ILE A 77 9.57 12.69 5.28
CA ILE A 77 10.99 12.46 5.54
C ILE A 77 11.84 12.91 4.34
N GLY A 78 11.40 12.61 3.11
CA GLY A 78 12.09 13.03 1.88
C GLY A 78 11.59 14.35 1.28
N LEU A 79 10.37 14.78 1.62
CA LEU A 79 9.75 15.98 1.03
C LEU A 79 9.84 17.24 1.90
N ALA A 80 10.02 17.15 3.21
CA ALA A 80 10.16 18.33 4.05
C ALA A 80 11.55 18.97 3.90
N ASN A 81 11.60 20.28 3.74
CA ASN A 81 12.85 21.04 3.59
C ASN A 81 13.60 21.21 4.93
N LYS A 82 12.88 21.11 6.06
CA LYS A 82 13.41 21.30 7.41
C LYS A 82 12.52 20.62 8.44
N ALA A 83 13.08 20.33 9.61
CA ALA A 83 12.35 19.76 10.74
C ALA A 83 11.47 18.55 10.36
N GLN A 84 12.06 17.58 9.66
CA GLN A 84 11.37 16.43 9.07
C GLN A 84 10.50 15.70 10.10
N ALA A 85 11.01 15.44 11.31
CA ALA A 85 10.24 14.80 12.37
C ALA A 85 8.95 15.58 12.74
N ARG A 86 9.01 16.91 12.73
CA ARG A 86 7.85 17.77 12.98
C ARG A 86 6.86 17.76 11.81
N ALA A 87 7.37 17.68 10.58
CA ALA A 87 6.54 17.49 9.39
C ALA A 87 5.80 16.15 9.46
N CYS A 88 6.49 15.06 9.80
CA CYS A 88 5.88 13.74 9.99
C CYS A 88 4.73 13.78 11.02
N LEU A 89 4.94 14.45 12.15
CA LEU A 89 3.90 14.61 13.17
C LEU A 89 2.71 15.44 12.65
N ALA A 90 2.98 16.54 11.93
CA ALA A 90 1.92 17.36 11.33
C ALA A 90 1.10 16.57 10.29
N VAL A 91 1.77 15.76 9.46
CA VAL A 91 1.11 14.88 8.50
C VAL A 91 0.26 13.83 9.21
N LEU A 92 0.79 13.15 10.24
CA LEU A 92 0.05 12.14 10.99
C LEU A 92 -1.28 12.72 11.52
N VAL A 93 -1.21 13.83 12.25
CA VAL A 93 -2.40 14.45 12.86
C VAL A 93 -3.39 14.91 11.79
N SER A 94 -2.90 15.52 10.71
CA SER A 94 -3.76 16.02 9.62
C SER A 94 -4.41 14.88 8.83
N PHE A 95 -3.69 13.79 8.60
CA PHE A 95 -4.22 12.59 7.94
C PHE A 95 -5.30 11.91 8.77
N LEU A 96 -5.14 11.84 10.10
CA LEU A 96 -6.19 11.37 11.00
C LEU A 96 -7.39 12.32 10.99
N ALA A 97 -7.18 13.63 11.04
CA ALA A 97 -8.26 14.62 10.96
C ALA A 97 -9.07 14.49 9.66
N TRP A 98 -8.40 14.28 8.52
CA TRP A 98 -9.05 14.02 7.23
C TRP A 98 -9.92 12.76 7.26
N ASN A 99 -9.43 11.66 7.86
CA ASN A 99 -10.23 10.44 8.02
C ASN A 99 -11.43 10.63 8.97
N TYR A 100 -11.26 11.38 10.07
CA TYR A 100 -12.38 11.75 10.95
C TYR A 100 -13.43 12.58 10.22
N PHE A 101 -13.00 13.54 9.39
CA PHE A 101 -13.94 14.32 8.59
C PHE A 101 -14.66 13.46 7.56
N ILE A 102 -13.97 12.56 6.86
CA ILE A 102 -14.63 11.59 5.96
C ILE A 102 -15.66 10.76 6.73
N ASN A 103 -15.30 10.24 7.90
CA ASN A 103 -16.19 9.44 8.73
C ASN A 103 -17.47 10.21 9.11
N VAL A 104 -17.30 11.40 9.68
CA VAL A 104 -18.44 12.20 10.18
C VAL A 104 -19.29 12.71 9.03
N MET A 105 -18.68 13.25 7.97
CA MET A 105 -19.40 13.72 6.78
C MET A 105 -20.10 12.56 6.04
N GLY A 106 -19.45 11.39 5.94
CA GLY A 106 -20.02 10.19 5.34
C GLY A 106 -21.17 9.61 6.15
N THR A 107 -21.10 9.64 7.48
CA THR A 107 -22.20 9.21 8.36
C THR A 107 -23.37 10.19 8.32
N THR A 108 -23.09 11.49 8.25
CA THR A 108 -24.12 12.55 8.29
C THR A 108 -24.79 12.76 6.92
N TRP A 109 -24.01 12.67 5.84
CA TRP A 109 -24.42 13.04 4.48
C TRP A 109 -24.12 11.96 3.44
N GLY A 110 -23.91 10.70 3.84
CA GLY A 110 -23.53 9.61 2.93
C GLY A 110 -24.46 9.45 1.73
N GLY A 111 -25.77 9.63 1.93
CA GLY A 111 -26.76 9.60 0.85
C GLY A 111 -26.53 10.66 -0.24
N PHE A 112 -26.03 11.84 0.11
CA PHE A 112 -25.67 12.87 -0.88
C PHE A 112 -24.46 12.47 -1.73
N PHE A 113 -23.51 11.76 -1.13
CA PHE A 113 -22.29 11.30 -1.80
C PHE A 113 -22.46 9.96 -2.53
N GLY A 114 -23.58 9.26 -2.33
CA GLY A 114 -23.78 7.91 -2.83
C GLY A 114 -22.92 6.86 -2.11
N VAL A 115 -22.62 7.08 -0.83
CA VAL A 115 -21.83 6.15 0.00
C VAL A 115 -22.63 5.77 1.25
N ASP A 116 -22.71 4.48 1.52
CA ASP A 116 -23.40 3.95 2.68
C ASP A 116 -22.42 3.65 3.84
N PHE A 117 -22.28 4.60 4.76
CA PHE A 117 -21.48 4.45 5.97
C PHE A 117 -22.14 3.58 7.06
N SER A 118 -23.34 3.01 6.84
CA SER A 118 -23.90 1.99 7.74
C SER A 118 -23.27 0.61 7.53
N LEU A 119 -22.66 0.37 6.36
CA LEU A 119 -21.97 -0.88 6.05
C LEU A 119 -20.72 -1.06 6.91
N GLU A 120 -20.37 -2.33 7.10
CA GLU A 120 -19.11 -2.73 7.70
C GLU A 120 -17.92 -2.48 6.73
N PRO A 121 -16.75 -2.08 7.25
CA PRO A 121 -15.55 -1.83 6.45
C PRO A 121 -14.86 -3.14 6.05
N THR A 122 -15.51 -3.90 5.18
CA THR A 122 -15.04 -5.18 4.65
C THR A 122 -14.63 -5.05 3.17
N ALA A 123 -13.89 -6.04 2.67
CA ALA A 123 -13.46 -6.06 1.28
C ALA A 123 -14.67 -5.96 0.33
N GLY A 124 -14.65 -4.96 -0.55
CA GLY A 124 -15.72 -4.70 -1.52
C GLY A 124 -16.79 -3.69 -1.08
N SER A 125 -16.83 -3.26 0.19
CA SER A 125 -17.78 -2.20 0.62
C SER A 125 -17.35 -0.79 0.22
N GLY A 126 -16.11 -0.62 -0.26
CA GLY A 126 -15.50 0.69 -0.49
C GLY A 126 -15.11 1.43 0.78
N LEU A 127 -15.28 0.80 1.95
CA LEU A 127 -14.93 1.31 3.27
C LEU A 127 -13.79 0.49 3.88
N THR A 128 -13.00 1.12 4.74
CA THR A 128 -11.90 0.48 5.45
C THR A 128 -11.70 1.10 6.83
N MET A 129 -10.86 0.47 7.65
CA MET A 129 -10.42 0.99 8.94
C MET A 129 -8.98 1.49 8.85
N ILE A 130 -8.79 2.80 9.08
CA ILE A 130 -7.46 3.40 9.17
C ILE A 130 -7.28 3.94 10.59
N ALA A 131 -6.32 3.37 11.33
CA ALA A 131 -6.02 3.77 12.70
C ALA A 131 -7.27 3.81 13.62
N GLY A 132 -8.18 2.84 13.46
CA GLY A 132 -9.43 2.77 14.23
C GLY A 132 -10.56 3.66 13.72
N ILE A 133 -10.40 4.33 12.58
CA ILE A 133 -11.39 5.24 11.98
C ILE A 133 -11.98 4.60 10.73
N LYS A 134 -13.31 4.42 10.69
CA LYS A 134 -14.02 3.97 9.49
C LYS A 134 -14.02 5.08 8.44
N THR A 135 -13.47 4.81 7.27
CA THR A 135 -13.28 5.81 6.20
C THR A 135 -13.47 5.16 4.83
N LEU A 136 -13.39 5.96 3.76
CA LEU A 136 -13.32 5.44 2.39
C LEU A 136 -12.00 4.70 2.16
N ASP A 137 -12.05 3.56 1.47
CA ASP A 137 -10.84 2.84 1.06
C ASP A 137 -10.14 3.55 -0.10
N THR A 138 -9.32 4.53 0.27
CA THR A 138 -8.46 5.27 -0.67
C THR A 138 -7.08 4.63 -0.87
N SER A 139 -6.88 3.42 -0.31
CA SER A 139 -5.59 2.73 -0.24
C SER A 139 -4.45 3.70 0.17
N ILE A 140 -3.26 3.51 -0.38
CA ILE A 140 -2.11 4.37 -0.10
C ILE A 140 -2.18 5.75 -0.79
N ILE A 141 -3.02 5.94 -1.82
CA ILE A 141 -3.13 7.22 -2.53
C ILE A 141 -3.58 8.32 -1.58
N GLY A 142 -4.62 8.06 -0.79
CA GLY A 142 -5.12 9.05 0.17
C GLY A 142 -4.01 9.51 1.11
N GLY A 143 -3.20 8.56 1.61
CA GLY A 143 -2.01 8.85 2.41
C GLY A 143 -0.99 9.73 1.68
N ILE A 144 -0.65 9.41 0.43
CA ILE A 144 0.31 10.15 -0.39
C ILE A 144 -0.18 11.58 -0.68
N VAL A 145 -1.43 11.74 -1.09
CA VAL A 145 -2.02 13.03 -1.45
C VAL A 145 -2.07 13.96 -0.24
N ILE A 146 -2.64 13.49 0.87
CA ILE A 146 -2.74 14.29 2.09
C ILE A 146 -1.36 14.62 2.64
N SER A 147 -0.44 13.66 2.61
CA SER A 147 0.95 13.88 3.02
C SER A 147 1.65 14.93 2.17
N GLY A 148 1.48 14.89 0.84
CA GLY A 148 2.00 15.90 -0.08
C GLY A 148 1.46 17.30 0.23
N ILE A 149 0.15 17.44 0.45
CA ILE A 149 -0.50 18.71 0.80
C ILE A 149 0.07 19.24 2.12
N VAL A 150 0.08 18.44 3.17
CA VAL A 150 0.50 18.89 4.51
C VAL A 150 2.01 19.16 4.54
N THR A 151 2.81 18.39 3.80
CA THR A 151 4.25 18.67 3.66
C THR A 151 4.50 19.98 2.90
N ALA A 152 3.68 20.30 1.89
CA ALA A 152 3.77 21.59 1.21
C ALA A 152 3.40 22.75 2.15
N LEU A 153 2.36 22.58 2.99
CA LEU A 153 2.01 23.54 4.04
C LEU A 153 3.14 23.71 5.05
N HIS A 154 3.76 22.62 5.51
CA HIS A 154 4.92 22.65 6.40
C HIS A 154 6.08 23.44 5.78
N ASN A 155 6.44 23.13 4.53
CA ASN A 155 7.51 23.81 3.82
C ASN A 155 7.26 25.31 3.64
N ARG A 156 6.00 25.73 3.55
CA ARG A 156 5.61 27.13 3.38
C ARG A 156 5.48 27.90 4.69
N TYR A 157 4.94 27.28 5.73
CA TYR A 157 4.44 27.98 6.91
C TYR A 157 5.21 27.71 8.21
N PHE A 158 6.11 26.74 8.24
CA PHE A 158 6.81 26.35 9.46
C PHE A 158 7.60 27.50 10.11
N ASP A 159 8.30 28.34 9.34
CA ASP A 159 9.04 29.49 9.89
C ASP A 159 8.23 30.80 9.84
N LYS A 160 6.90 30.72 9.65
CA LYS A 160 6.09 31.93 9.59
C LYS A 160 6.09 32.61 10.97
N GLN A 161 6.66 33.81 11.01
CA GLN A 161 6.63 34.66 12.19
C GLN A 161 5.21 35.14 12.44
N MET A 162 4.81 35.04 13.71
CA MET A 162 3.53 35.52 14.23
C MET A 162 3.75 36.70 15.17
N PRO A 163 2.77 37.61 15.31
CA PRO A 163 2.78 38.62 16.36
C PRO A 163 3.00 38.00 17.74
N VAL A 164 3.60 38.75 18.67
CA VAL A 164 4.04 38.24 19.98
C VAL A 164 2.93 37.49 20.73
N PHE A 165 1.69 37.99 20.71
CA PHE A 165 0.55 37.37 21.39
C PHE A 165 0.10 36.03 20.77
N LEU A 166 0.50 35.72 19.52
CA LEU A 166 0.27 34.43 18.85
C LEU A 166 1.56 33.59 18.73
N GLY A 167 2.64 34.01 19.38
CA GLY A 167 3.95 33.35 19.28
C GLY A 167 3.91 31.85 19.62
N ILE A 168 3.03 31.45 20.55
CA ILE A 168 2.84 30.05 20.95
C ILE A 168 2.35 29.13 19.82
N PHE A 169 1.72 29.70 18.78
CA PHE A 169 1.22 28.95 17.64
C PHE A 169 2.23 28.85 16.49
N GLN A 170 3.42 29.47 16.57
CA GLN A 170 4.41 29.37 15.50
C GLN A 170 4.91 27.92 15.28
N GLY A 171 5.52 27.65 14.13
CA GLY A 171 6.06 26.32 13.83
C GLY A 171 4.98 25.29 13.51
N SER A 172 5.13 24.10 14.10
CA SER A 172 4.24 22.96 13.86
C SER A 172 2.77 23.27 14.17
N SER A 173 2.51 24.03 15.24
CA SER A 173 1.15 24.36 15.66
C SER A 173 0.40 25.11 14.57
N PHE A 174 1.03 26.12 13.95
CA PHE A 174 0.42 26.87 12.86
C PHE A 174 0.22 26.02 11.61
N VAL A 175 1.20 25.15 11.28
CA VAL A 175 1.06 24.21 10.16
C VAL A 175 -0.15 23.30 10.36
N VAL A 176 -0.32 22.72 11.56
CA VAL A 176 -1.45 21.85 11.88
C VAL A 176 -2.77 22.62 11.87
N MET A 177 -2.81 23.86 12.37
CA MET A 177 -4.03 24.69 12.30
C MET A 177 -4.47 24.94 10.86
N VAL A 178 -3.54 25.33 9.98
CA VAL A 178 -3.85 25.54 8.56
C VAL A 178 -4.24 24.23 7.90
N ALA A 179 -3.50 23.15 8.17
CA ALA A 179 -3.79 21.84 7.62
C ALA A 179 -5.19 21.35 8.03
N PHE A 180 -5.59 21.50 9.29
CA PHE A 180 -6.92 21.15 9.77
C PHE A 180 -8.03 21.82 8.94
N LEU A 181 -7.91 23.13 8.68
CA LEU A 181 -8.86 23.85 7.83
C LEU A 181 -8.86 23.35 6.38
N VAL A 182 -7.69 22.96 5.86
CA VAL A 182 -7.55 22.39 4.51
C VAL A 182 -8.12 20.96 4.45
N MET A 183 -8.08 20.19 5.54
CA MET A 183 -8.57 18.81 5.55
C MET A 183 -10.10 18.73 5.42
N ILE A 184 -10.84 19.77 5.81
CA ILE A 184 -12.30 19.84 5.64
C ILE A 184 -12.71 19.74 4.15
N PRO A 185 -12.28 20.67 3.25
CA PRO A 185 -12.59 20.55 1.84
C PRO A 185 -11.92 19.33 1.20
N CYS A 186 -10.74 18.89 1.66
CA CYS A 186 -10.15 17.64 1.17
C CYS A 186 -11.04 16.43 1.45
N ALA A 187 -11.60 16.30 2.65
CA ALA A 187 -12.51 15.20 3.00
C ALA A 187 -13.80 15.24 2.17
N TRP A 188 -14.39 16.43 2.03
CA TRP A 188 -15.56 16.64 1.18
C TRP A 188 -15.30 16.24 -0.28
N LEU A 189 -14.18 16.68 -0.86
CA LEU A 189 -13.79 16.33 -2.23
C LEU A 189 -13.52 14.84 -2.39
N THR A 190 -12.93 14.18 -1.37
CA THR A 190 -12.78 12.72 -1.37
C THR A 190 -14.13 12.04 -1.42
N LEU A 191 -15.08 12.40 -0.55
CA LEU A 191 -16.43 11.82 -0.55
C LEU A 191 -17.17 12.05 -1.88
N LEU A 192 -16.96 13.20 -2.51
CA LEU A 192 -17.60 13.53 -3.79
C LEU A 192 -16.96 12.79 -4.98
N GLY A 193 -15.63 12.67 -5.00
CA GLY A 193 -14.87 12.18 -6.16
C GLY A 193 -14.53 10.69 -6.08
N TRP A 194 -14.19 10.19 -4.90
CA TRP A 194 -13.67 8.84 -4.73
C TRP A 194 -14.64 7.73 -5.13
N PRO A 195 -15.97 7.82 -4.87
CA PRO A 195 -16.90 6.79 -5.34
C PRO A 195 -16.85 6.58 -6.86
N LYS A 196 -16.56 7.63 -7.64
CA LYS A 196 -16.39 7.52 -9.10
C LYS A 196 -15.09 6.83 -9.49
N VAL A 197 -14.02 7.09 -8.74
CA VAL A 197 -12.74 6.38 -8.91
C VAL A 197 -12.93 4.90 -8.58
N GLN A 198 -13.66 4.59 -7.52
CA GLN A 198 -14.00 3.23 -7.11
C GLN A 198 -14.78 2.47 -8.20
N MET A 199 -15.82 3.08 -8.78
CA MET A 199 -16.53 2.50 -9.93
C MET A 199 -15.60 2.23 -11.13
N GLY A 200 -14.63 3.11 -11.39
CA GLY A 200 -13.63 2.91 -12.44
C GLY A 200 -12.71 1.72 -12.15
N ILE A 201 -12.28 1.57 -10.89
CA ILE A 201 -11.48 0.43 -10.44
C ILE A 201 -12.28 -0.88 -10.58
N GLU A 202 -13.54 -0.90 -10.18
CA GLU A 202 -14.41 -2.08 -10.32
C GLU A 202 -14.66 -2.46 -11.78
N SER A 203 -14.89 -1.46 -12.64
CA SER A 203 -15.02 -1.66 -14.08
C SER A 203 -13.76 -2.27 -14.68
N LEU A 204 -12.57 -1.79 -14.26
CA LEU A 204 -11.29 -2.36 -14.65
C LEU A 204 -11.16 -3.81 -14.17
N GLN A 205 -11.51 -4.13 -12.93
CA GLN A 205 -11.47 -5.51 -12.41
C GLN A 205 -12.36 -6.45 -13.24
N THR A 206 -13.56 -6.00 -13.64
CA THR A 206 -14.46 -6.79 -14.51
C THR A 206 -13.86 -7.01 -15.89
N PHE A 207 -13.29 -5.97 -16.51
CA PHE A 207 -12.58 -6.11 -17.79
C PHE A 207 -11.43 -7.12 -17.68
N LEU A 208 -10.57 -6.97 -16.68
CA LEU A 208 -9.40 -7.82 -16.49
C LEU A 208 -9.78 -9.30 -16.37
N ARG A 209 -10.84 -9.63 -15.63
CA ARG A 209 -11.30 -11.02 -15.43
C ARG A 209 -11.94 -11.64 -16.67
N THR A 210 -12.61 -10.83 -17.50
CA THR A 210 -13.38 -11.33 -18.65
C THR A 210 -12.58 -11.35 -19.95
N ALA A 211 -11.48 -10.61 -20.04
CA ALA A 211 -10.67 -10.48 -21.26
C ALA A 211 -9.67 -11.64 -21.51
N GLY A 212 -9.69 -12.69 -20.70
CA GLY A 212 -8.79 -13.85 -20.85
C GLY A 212 -7.30 -13.46 -20.77
N SER A 213 -6.48 -13.94 -21.72
CA SER A 213 -5.04 -13.67 -21.75
C SER A 213 -4.69 -12.19 -21.89
N LEU A 214 -5.51 -11.41 -22.61
CA LEU A 214 -5.35 -9.96 -22.69
C LEU A 214 -5.54 -9.31 -21.33
N GLY A 215 -6.52 -9.78 -20.55
CA GLY A 215 -6.77 -9.32 -19.18
C GLY A 215 -5.56 -9.54 -18.28
N VAL A 216 -4.97 -10.73 -18.29
CA VAL A 216 -3.74 -11.04 -17.54
C VAL A 216 -2.56 -10.15 -17.96
N TRP A 217 -2.41 -9.90 -19.27
CA TRP A 217 -1.38 -9.01 -19.79
C TRP A 217 -1.57 -7.57 -19.32
N VAL A 218 -2.78 -7.01 -19.45
CA VAL A 218 -3.09 -5.63 -19.02
C VAL A 218 -2.90 -5.50 -17.50
N TYR A 219 -3.35 -6.49 -16.72
CA TYR A 219 -3.12 -6.53 -15.28
C TYR A 219 -1.63 -6.44 -14.95
N THR A 220 -0.81 -7.27 -15.60
CA THR A 220 0.64 -7.32 -15.34
C THR A 220 1.32 -6.03 -15.77
N PHE A 221 0.91 -5.45 -16.90
CA PHE A 221 1.38 -4.15 -17.36
C PHE A 221 1.05 -3.03 -16.36
N LEU A 222 -0.19 -2.95 -15.91
CA LEU A 222 -0.66 -1.94 -14.97
C LEU A 222 0.01 -2.10 -13.60
N GLU A 223 0.14 -3.32 -13.06
CA GLU A 223 0.84 -3.57 -11.81
C GLU A 223 2.30 -3.08 -11.86
N ARG A 224 2.95 -3.07 -13.04
CA ARG A 224 4.34 -2.62 -13.21
C ARG A 224 4.46 -1.12 -13.42
N ILE A 225 3.72 -0.55 -14.36
CA ILE A 225 3.85 0.88 -14.70
C ILE A 225 3.39 1.79 -13.56
N LEU A 226 2.51 1.28 -12.68
CA LEU A 226 1.93 2.04 -11.57
C LEU A 226 2.73 1.95 -10.26
N ILE A 227 3.80 1.14 -10.19
CA ILE A 227 4.64 1.01 -8.98
C ILE A 227 5.13 2.37 -8.45
N PRO A 228 5.68 3.28 -9.30
CA PRO A 228 6.23 4.55 -8.80
C PRO A 228 5.19 5.46 -8.13
N THR A 229 3.91 5.25 -8.47
CA THR A 229 2.78 6.03 -7.94
C THR A 229 2.08 5.36 -6.77
N GLY A 230 2.37 4.08 -6.52
CA GLY A 230 1.61 3.28 -5.56
C GLY A 230 0.26 2.76 -6.07
N LEU A 231 -0.24 3.23 -7.22
CA LEU A 231 -1.55 2.83 -7.77
C LEU A 231 -1.68 1.33 -8.06
N HIS A 232 -0.56 0.62 -8.20
CA HIS A 232 -0.53 -0.82 -8.42
C HIS A 232 -1.30 -1.62 -7.34
N HIS A 233 -1.40 -1.13 -6.09
CA HIS A 233 -2.18 -1.80 -5.03
C HIS A 233 -3.67 -1.97 -5.37
N PHE A 234 -4.26 -1.04 -6.14
CA PHE A 234 -5.64 -1.18 -6.62
C PHE A 234 -5.81 -2.21 -7.73
N VAL A 235 -4.73 -2.47 -8.46
CA VAL A 235 -4.73 -3.46 -9.54
C VAL A 235 -4.60 -4.85 -8.93
N TYR A 236 -3.57 -5.09 -8.12
CA TYR A 236 -3.26 -6.44 -7.64
C TYR A 236 -4.01 -6.82 -6.35
N GLY A 237 -4.28 -5.86 -5.46
CA GLY A 237 -4.85 -6.12 -4.13
C GLY A 237 -6.20 -6.86 -4.19
N PRO A 238 -7.19 -6.37 -4.96
CA PRO A 238 -8.47 -7.04 -5.12
C PRO A 238 -8.38 -8.45 -5.71
N PHE A 239 -7.35 -8.76 -6.50
CA PHE A 239 -7.15 -10.09 -7.08
C PHE A 239 -6.47 -11.05 -6.10
N MET A 240 -5.43 -10.57 -5.41
CA MET A 240 -4.62 -11.42 -4.54
C MET A 240 -5.27 -11.68 -3.18
N PHE A 241 -5.94 -10.67 -2.63
CA PHE A 241 -6.50 -10.68 -1.27
C PHE A 241 -8.00 -10.42 -1.22
N GLY A 242 -8.57 -9.88 -2.31
CA GLY A 242 -9.99 -9.60 -2.41
C GLY A 242 -10.74 -10.61 -3.28
N PRO A 243 -12.06 -10.48 -3.38
CA PRO A 243 -12.90 -11.41 -4.13
C PRO A 243 -12.92 -11.16 -5.64
N ALA A 244 -11.97 -10.38 -6.19
CA ALA A 244 -12.01 -10.08 -7.61
C ALA A 244 -11.82 -11.37 -8.43
N ALA A 245 -10.70 -12.08 -8.30
CA ALA A 245 -10.50 -13.30 -9.09
C ALA A 245 -11.31 -14.49 -8.55
N VAL A 246 -11.20 -14.75 -7.24
CA VAL A 246 -11.83 -15.88 -6.54
C VAL A 246 -12.23 -15.43 -5.14
N GLU A 247 -13.21 -16.09 -4.55
CA GLU A 247 -13.62 -15.81 -3.17
C GLU A 247 -12.43 -15.93 -2.21
N GLY A 248 -12.24 -14.93 -1.35
CA GLY A 248 -11.09 -14.85 -0.44
C GLY A 248 -9.73 -14.51 -1.09
N GLY A 249 -9.68 -14.34 -2.42
CA GLY A 249 -8.49 -13.94 -3.16
C GLY A 249 -7.55 -15.09 -3.54
N ILE A 250 -6.75 -14.87 -4.59
CA ILE A 250 -5.87 -15.88 -5.18
C ILE A 250 -4.89 -16.47 -4.16
N GLN A 251 -4.40 -15.67 -3.21
CA GLN A 251 -3.38 -16.15 -2.27
C GLN A 251 -3.93 -17.19 -1.29
N VAL A 252 -5.12 -16.96 -0.74
CA VAL A 252 -5.80 -17.91 0.15
C VAL A 252 -6.28 -19.12 -0.64
N TYR A 253 -6.89 -18.89 -1.82
CA TYR A 253 -7.38 -19.96 -2.69
C TYR A 253 -6.25 -20.91 -3.08
N TRP A 254 -5.09 -20.40 -3.52
CA TRP A 254 -3.92 -21.20 -3.85
C TRP A 254 -3.45 -22.06 -2.68
N ALA A 255 -3.34 -21.48 -1.49
CA ALA A 255 -2.87 -22.19 -0.30
C ALA A 255 -3.82 -23.35 0.08
N ASN A 256 -5.13 -23.11 0.04
CA ASN A 256 -6.13 -24.10 0.43
C ASN A 256 -6.27 -25.26 -0.58
N HIS A 257 -5.98 -25.04 -1.86
CA HIS A 257 -6.13 -26.04 -2.92
C HIS A 257 -4.80 -26.65 -3.38
N LEU A 258 -3.68 -26.31 -2.73
CA LEU A 258 -2.34 -26.75 -3.15
C LEU A 258 -2.22 -28.28 -3.20
N LEU A 259 -2.77 -28.98 -2.20
CA LEU A 259 -2.75 -30.44 -2.15
C LEU A 259 -3.58 -31.05 -3.29
N GLU A 260 -4.77 -30.53 -3.54
CA GLU A 260 -5.63 -30.96 -4.65
C GLU A 260 -4.91 -30.81 -6.00
N PHE A 261 -4.31 -29.64 -6.25
CA PHE A 261 -3.56 -29.38 -7.47
C PHE A 261 -2.36 -30.31 -7.65
N SER A 262 -1.72 -30.73 -6.56
CA SER A 262 -0.57 -31.65 -6.60
C SER A 262 -0.95 -33.11 -6.91
N GLN A 263 -2.21 -33.49 -6.71
CA GLN A 263 -2.69 -34.88 -6.87
C GLN A 263 -3.19 -35.19 -8.28
N THR A 264 -3.11 -34.23 -9.21
CA THR A 264 -3.60 -34.36 -10.59
C THR A 264 -2.52 -34.02 -11.61
N THR A 265 -2.63 -34.60 -12.81
CA THR A 265 -1.79 -34.26 -13.97
C THR A 265 -2.43 -33.21 -14.87
N THR A 266 -3.64 -32.74 -14.52
CA THR A 266 -4.35 -31.72 -15.29
C THR A 266 -3.58 -30.39 -15.24
N PRO A 267 -3.42 -29.68 -16.37
CA PRO A 267 -2.71 -28.41 -16.38
C PRO A 267 -3.33 -27.39 -15.41
N LEU A 268 -2.48 -26.70 -14.64
CA LEU A 268 -2.95 -25.72 -13.65
C LEU A 268 -3.77 -24.59 -14.27
N LYS A 269 -3.48 -24.18 -15.51
CA LYS A 269 -4.28 -23.19 -16.26
C LYS A 269 -5.73 -23.62 -16.49
N THR A 270 -6.02 -24.92 -16.39
CA THR A 270 -7.36 -25.49 -16.51
C THR A 270 -8.02 -25.62 -15.14
N LEU A 271 -7.26 -26.01 -14.11
CA LEU A 271 -7.76 -26.17 -12.73
C LEU A 271 -7.99 -24.82 -12.05
N PHE A 272 -7.13 -23.85 -12.31
CA PHE A 272 -7.11 -22.55 -11.67
C PHE A 272 -6.65 -21.45 -12.65
N PRO A 273 -7.48 -21.11 -13.65
CA PRO A 273 -7.16 -20.09 -14.65
C PRO A 273 -6.88 -18.72 -14.03
N GLU A 274 -7.55 -18.37 -12.94
CA GLU A 274 -7.37 -17.11 -12.21
C GLU A 274 -5.98 -17.00 -11.58
N GLY A 275 -5.31 -18.13 -11.31
CA GLY A 275 -3.92 -18.18 -10.88
C GLY A 275 -2.96 -17.48 -11.84
N GLY A 276 -3.36 -17.27 -13.11
CA GLY A 276 -2.62 -16.47 -14.08
C GLY A 276 -2.33 -15.03 -13.61
N PHE A 277 -3.26 -14.40 -12.87
CA PHE A 277 -3.04 -13.08 -12.27
C PHE A 277 -2.02 -13.10 -11.13
N GLY A 278 -1.73 -14.26 -10.54
CA GLY A 278 -0.70 -14.45 -9.52
C GLY A 278 0.73 -14.55 -10.08
N LEU A 279 0.88 -14.73 -11.40
CA LEU A 279 2.20 -14.96 -12.03
C LEU A 279 3.06 -13.70 -12.19
N PHE A 280 2.53 -12.51 -11.87
CA PHE A 280 3.29 -11.25 -11.90
C PHE A 280 4.59 -11.32 -11.06
N GLY A 281 4.65 -12.16 -10.03
CA GLY A 281 5.86 -12.40 -9.23
C GLY A 281 7.06 -12.92 -10.03
N ASN A 282 6.84 -13.61 -11.16
CA ASN A 282 7.91 -14.17 -11.98
C ASN A 282 8.87 -13.10 -12.51
N SER A 283 8.38 -11.91 -12.85
CA SER A 283 9.26 -10.82 -13.28
C SER A 283 10.17 -10.32 -12.14
N LYS A 284 9.75 -10.46 -10.88
CA LYS A 284 10.58 -10.11 -9.73
C LYS A 284 11.72 -11.11 -9.56
N MET A 285 11.44 -12.40 -9.72
CA MET A 285 12.44 -13.48 -9.57
C MET A 285 13.41 -13.57 -10.76
N PHE A 286 12.90 -13.47 -11.99
CA PHE A 286 13.71 -13.71 -13.20
C PHE A 286 14.09 -12.42 -13.94
N GLY A 287 13.26 -11.38 -13.87
CA GLY A 287 13.51 -10.11 -14.55
C GLY A 287 14.50 -9.22 -13.80
N THR A 288 14.39 -9.12 -12.48
CA THR A 288 15.26 -8.22 -11.70
C THR A 288 16.75 -8.61 -11.74
N PRO A 289 17.17 -9.90 -11.71
CA PRO A 289 18.57 -10.24 -11.90
C PRO A 289 19.09 -9.84 -13.29
N GLY A 290 18.26 -9.97 -14.32
CA GLY A 290 18.60 -9.53 -15.68
C GLY A 290 18.80 -8.02 -15.78
N ILE A 291 17.88 -7.23 -15.19
CA ILE A 291 18.00 -5.77 -15.12
C ILE A 291 19.25 -5.38 -14.32
N ALA A 292 19.48 -6.04 -13.18
CA ALA A 292 20.63 -5.78 -12.33
C ALA A 292 21.96 -6.03 -13.05
N LEU A 293 22.07 -7.14 -13.77
CA LEU A 293 23.24 -7.46 -14.60
C LEU A 293 23.41 -6.44 -15.72
N ALA A 294 22.33 -6.07 -16.42
CA ALA A 294 22.39 -5.06 -17.48
C ALA A 294 22.89 -3.71 -16.95
N LEU A 295 22.39 -3.25 -15.80
CA LEU A 295 22.87 -2.03 -15.13
C LEU A 295 24.34 -2.13 -14.71
N TYR A 296 24.76 -3.29 -14.18
CA TYR A 296 26.14 -3.53 -13.79
C TYR A 296 27.11 -3.45 -14.98
N TYR A 297 26.78 -4.11 -16.10
CA TYR A 297 27.65 -4.14 -17.28
C TYR A 297 27.64 -2.82 -18.08
N THR A 298 26.57 -2.04 -18.00
CA THR A 298 26.48 -0.71 -18.65
C THR A 298 27.05 0.43 -17.81
N ALA A 299 27.25 0.23 -16.50
CA ALA A 299 27.86 1.23 -15.63
C ALA A 299 29.32 1.53 -16.05
N ALA A 300 29.71 2.81 -15.89
CA ALA A 300 31.08 3.26 -16.11
C ALA A 300 32.07 2.43 -15.25
N PRO A 301 33.24 2.02 -15.78
CA PRO A 301 34.16 1.11 -15.09
C PRO A 301 34.53 1.53 -13.65
N GLU A 302 34.71 2.83 -13.42
CA GLU A 302 34.99 3.45 -12.13
C GLU A 302 33.84 3.32 -11.11
N ASN A 303 32.62 3.13 -11.61
CA ASN A 303 31.41 2.94 -10.79
C ASN A 303 31.05 1.46 -10.62
N ARG A 304 31.53 0.54 -11.48
CA ARG A 304 31.22 -0.91 -11.37
C ARG A 304 31.63 -1.53 -10.03
N LYS A 305 32.69 -1.03 -9.38
CA LYS A 305 33.08 -1.48 -8.03
C LYS A 305 32.20 -0.89 -6.92
N LYS A 306 31.52 0.23 -7.18
CA LYS A 306 30.54 0.87 -6.28
C LYS A 306 29.12 0.35 -6.54
N SER A 307 28.84 -0.14 -7.75
CA SER A 307 27.54 -0.61 -8.22
C SER A 307 26.90 -1.71 -7.37
N PRO A 308 27.61 -2.73 -6.83
CA PRO A 308 26.99 -3.73 -5.96
C PRO A 308 26.30 -3.08 -4.75
N GLY A 309 26.95 -2.07 -4.15
CA GLY A 309 26.41 -1.31 -3.02
C GLY A 309 25.25 -0.37 -3.37
N TYR A 310 25.23 0.18 -4.59
CA TYR A 310 24.12 1.00 -5.09
C TYR A 310 22.91 0.18 -5.56
N LEU A 311 23.13 -1.06 -6.01
CA LEU A 311 22.08 -2.05 -6.27
C LEU A 311 21.52 -2.67 -4.98
N SER A 312 22.25 -2.58 -3.86
CA SER A 312 21.93 -3.23 -2.58
C SER A 312 21.55 -2.25 -1.45
N LEU A 313 20.82 -1.17 -1.72
CA LEU A 313 20.37 -0.17 -0.73
C LEU A 313 21.48 0.82 -0.29
N ARG A 314 21.51 2.01 -0.91
CA ARG A 314 21.93 3.28 -0.28
C ARG A 314 21.61 4.47 -1.20
N TYR A 315 20.39 4.99 -1.08
CA TYR A 315 20.03 6.38 -1.37
C TYR A 315 18.92 6.80 -0.40
#